data_AF-A0A817PRZ1-F1
#
_entry.id   AF-A0A817PRZ1-F1
#
_cell.length_a   1.000
_cell.length_b   1.000
_cell.length_c   1.000
_cell.angle_alpha   90.00
_cell.angle_beta   90.00
_cell.angle_gamma   90.00
#
_symmetry.space_group_name_H-M   'P 1'
#
loop_
_entity.id
_entity.type
_entity.pdbx_description
1 polymer ?
#
loop_
_entity_poly.entity_id
_entity_poly.type
_entity_poly.pdbx_seq_one_letter_code
_entity_poly.pdbx_strand_id
1 'polypeptide(L)' 'MAATKPFADISVHCEFPGESEILFMLGSIFRLTDIDRSESDQVSIVKMTLCSENAHDFKQILL' A
#
# COMPACT_ATOMS: atom_id res chain seq x y z
N MET A 1 -0.26 -22.98 -1.39
CA MET A 1 0.37 -22.06 -2.36
C MET A 1 0.58 -20.74 -1.64
N ALA A 2 1.81 -20.25 -1.55
CA ALA A 2 2.08 -18.97 -0.90
C ALA A 2 1.45 -17.87 -1.77
N ALA A 3 0.45 -17.16 -1.23
CA ALA A 3 -0.06 -15.97 -1.88
C ALA A 3 1.11 -14.98 -2.05
N THR A 4 1.44 -14.65 -3.29
CA THR A 4 2.44 -13.63 -3.60
C THR A 4 2.03 -12.34 -2.93
N LYS A 5 2.91 -11.75 -2.11
CA LYS A 5 2.66 -10.42 -1.56
C LYS A 5 2.48 -9.46 -2.73
N PRO A 6 1.40 -8.67 -2.77
CA PRO A 6 1.12 -7.80 -3.91
C PRO A 6 1.86 -6.47 -3.84
N PHE A 7 2.97 -6.46 -3.11
CA PHE A 7 3.90 -5.37 -3.03
C PHE A 7 5.32 -5.91 -2.79
N ALA A 8 6.33 -5.18 -3.24
CA ALA A 8 7.72 -5.54 -3.09
C ALA A 8 8.57 -4.30 -2.78
N ASP A 9 9.55 -4.48 -1.89
CA ASP A 9 10.66 -3.56 -1.74
C ASP A 9 11.54 -3.65 -3.00
N ILE A 10 11.73 -2.51 -3.65
CA ILE A 10 12.51 -2.41 -4.88
C ILE A 10 13.79 -1.60 -4.69
N SER A 11 14.20 -1.26 -3.46
CA SER A 11 15.38 -0.43 -3.17
C SER A 11 16.65 -0.88 -3.88
N VAL A 12 16.82 -2.18 -4.15
CA VAL A 12 17.98 -2.74 -4.89
C VAL A 12 17.99 -2.41 -6.40
N HIS A 13 16.87 -1.91 -6.92
CA HIS A 13 16.65 -1.55 -8.32
C HIS A 13 16.46 -0.04 -8.53
N CYS A 14 16.37 0.75 -7.46
CA CYS A 14 16.13 2.18 -7.49
C CYS A 14 17.43 2.97 -7.72
N GLU A 15 17.34 4.09 -8.44
CA GLU A 15 18.46 5.05 -8.56
C GLU A 15 18.78 5.70 -7.20
N PHE A 16 17.79 5.81 -6.30
CA PHE A 16 17.92 6.37 -4.96
C PHE A 16 17.42 5.38 -3.88
N PRO A 17 18.24 4.40 -3.45
CA PRO A 17 17.81 3.34 -2.53
C PRO A 17 17.30 3.83 -1.16
N GLY A 18 17.71 5.02 -0.74
CA GLY A 18 17.30 5.64 0.53
C GLY A 18 15.85 6.14 0.57
N GLU A 19 15.19 6.24 -0.59
CA GLU A 19 13.80 6.73 -0.68
C GLU A 19 12.76 5.64 -0.35
N SER A 20 13.19 4.40 -0.08
CA SER A 20 12.34 3.28 0.35
C SER A 20 11.15 3.04 -0.59
N GLU A 21 11.41 3.03 -1.90
CA GLU A 21 10.38 2.83 -2.90
C GLU A 21 9.78 1.42 -2.83
N ILE A 22 8.45 1.34 -2.91
CA ILE A 22 7.70 0.10 -2.87
C ILE A 22 6.89 -0.03 -4.17
N LEU A 23 7.03 -1.16 -4.86
CA LEU A 23 6.20 -1.49 -6.02
C LEU A 23 4.90 -2.13 -5.55
N PHE A 24 3.76 -1.66 -6.08
CA PHE A 24 2.45 -2.30 -5.90
C PHE A 24 2.03 -3.04 -7.17
N MET A 25 1.48 -4.26 -7.02
CA MET A 25 0.89 -4.97 -8.15
C MET A 25 -0.44 -4.32 -8.56
N LEU A 26 -0.75 -4.34 -9.86
CA LEU A 26 -2.06 -3.90 -10.35
C LEU A 26 -3.18 -4.74 -9.72
N GLY A 27 -4.30 -4.08 -9.40
CA GLY A 27 -5.44 -4.72 -8.73
C GLY A 27 -5.30 -4.86 -7.21
N SER A 28 -4.18 -4.44 -6.62
CA SER A 28 -4.04 -4.40 -5.16
C SER A 28 -4.95 -3.34 -4.56
N ILE A 29 -5.84 -3.75 -3.67
CA ILE A 29 -6.71 -2.83 -2.92
C ILE A 29 -6.16 -2.69 -1.50
N PHE A 30 -6.00 -1.44 -1.07
CA PHE A 30 -5.58 -1.09 0.28
C PHE A 30 -6.65 -0.25 0.96
N ARG A 31 -6.97 -0.60 2.20
CA ARG A 31 -7.83 0.23 3.05
C ARG A 31 -6.96 1.23 3.80
N LEU A 32 -7.29 2.51 3.69
CA LEU A 32 -6.69 3.55 4.54
C LEU A 32 -7.19 3.34 5.98
N THR A 33 -6.26 3.11 6.90
CA THR A 33 -6.58 2.91 8.32
C THR A 33 -6.38 4.18 9.14
N ASP A 34 -5.48 5.05 8.69
CA ASP A 34 -5.13 6.28 9.39
C ASP A 34 -4.49 7.26 8.41
N ILE A 35 -4.71 8.56 8.62
CA ILE A 35 -4.08 9.63 7.87
C ILE A 35 -3.60 10.65 8.88
N ASP A 36 -2.29 10.66 9.12
CA ASP A 36 -1.65 11.68 9.94
C ASP A 36 -1.32 12.88 9.04
N ARG A 37 -1.89 14.03 9.40
CA ARG A 37 -1.66 15.31 8.72
C ARG A 37 -0.88 16.19 9.68
N SER A 38 0.43 16.26 9.48
CA SER A 38 1.24 17.25 10.17
C SER A 38 0.86 18.62 9.60
N GLU A 39 0.27 19.49 10.42
CA GLU A 39 -0.08 20.85 10.01
C GLU A 39 1.16 21.70 9.67
N SER A 40 2.35 21.29 10.13
CA SER A 40 3.61 22.00 9.87
C SER A 40 4.31 21.55 8.58
N ASP A 41 4.18 20.27 8.18
CA ASP A 41 5.17 19.68 7.27
C ASP A 41 4.73 19.53 5.81
N GLN A 42 3.52 19.95 5.42
CA GLN A 42 2.96 19.72 4.06
C GLN A 42 2.98 18.24 3.59
N VAL A 43 3.37 17.32 4.48
CA VAL A 43 3.47 15.88 4.25
C VAL A 43 2.35 15.20 5.03
N SER A 44 1.64 14.29 4.36
CA SER A 44 0.67 13.41 5.00
C SER A 44 1.23 12.00 5.06
N ILE A 45 1.16 11.37 6.23
CA ILE A 45 1.56 9.98 6.41
C ILE A 45 0.29 9.14 6.42
N VAL A 46 0.18 8.21 5.48
CA VAL A 46 -1.00 7.36 5.32
C VAL A 46 -0.66 5.94 5.75
N LYS A 47 -1.42 5.40 6.71
CA LYS A 47 -1.32 3.99 7.09
C LYS A 47 -2.37 3.20 6.32
N MET A 48 -1.95 2.07 5.77
CA MET A 48 -2.76 1.25 4.89
C MET A 48 -2.70 -0.23 5.27
N THR A 49 -3.80 -0.93 5.10
CA THR A 49 -3.86 -2.40 5.23
C THR A 49 -4.24 -3.01 3.89
N LEU A 50 -3.47 -4.01 3.45
CA LEU A 50 -3.80 -4.79 2.27
C LEU A 50 -5.13 -5.53 2.48
N CYS A 51 -6.08 -5.32 1.57
CA CYS A 51 -7.35 -6.01 1.60
C CYS A 51 -7.15 -7.43 1.04
N SER A 52 -7.64 -8.43 1.78
CA SER A 52 -7.70 -9.81 1.28
C SER A 52 -9.09 -10.07 0.70
N GLU A 53 -9.20 -11.06 -0.21
CA GLU A 53 -10.48 -11.50 -0.79
C GLU A 53 -11.53 -11.88 0.27
N ASN A 54 -11.10 -12.20 1.48
CA ASN A 54 -11.96 -12.59 2.60
C ASN A 54 -12.50 -11.41 3.42
N ALA A 55 -12.04 -10.19 3.18
CA ALA A 55 -12.61 -9.02 3.83
C ALA A 55 -13.98 -8.74 3.21
N HIS A 56 -15.02 -9.10 3.96
CA HIS A 56 -16.43 -9.15 3.54
C HIS A 56 -16.94 -7.86 2.89
N ASP A 57 -16.29 -6.73 3.20
CA ASP A 57 -16.67 -5.38 2.76
C ASP A 57 -16.24 -5.06 1.31
N PHE A 58 -15.31 -5.82 0.70
CA PHE A 58 -14.73 -5.47 -0.61
C PHE A 58 -15.46 -6.07 -1.82
N LYS A 59 -16.44 -6.95 -1.60
CA LYS A 59 -17.23 -7.54 -2.71
C LYS A 59 -18.00 -6.49 -3.51
N GLN A 60 -18.27 -5.32 -2.92
CA GLN A 60 -18.98 -4.22 -3.61
C GLN A 60 -18.07 -3.34 -4.47
N ILE A 61 -16.76 -3.37 -4.24
CA ILE A 61 -15.78 -2.52 -4.96
C ILE A 61 -15.32 -3.18 -6.27
N LEU A 62 -15.45 -4.50 -6.40
CA LEU A 62 -15.02 -5.29 -7.56
C LEU A 62 -16.12 -5.47 -8.62
N LEU A 63 -17.13 -4.59 -8.66
CA LEU A 63 -18.24 -4.62 -9.63
C LEU A 63 -17.93 -3.82 -10.90
#